data_AF-A0A161XGN8-F1
#
_entry.id   AF-A0A161XGN8-F1
#
_cell.length_a   1.000
_cell.length_b   1.000
_cell.length_c   1.000
_cell.angle_alpha   90.00
_cell.angle_beta   90.00
_cell.angle_gamma   90.00
#
_symmetry.space_group_name_H-M   'P 1'
#
loop_
_entity.id
_entity.type
_entity.pdbx_description
1 polymer ?
#
loop_
_entity_poly.entity_id
_entity_poly.type
_entity_poly.pdbx_seq_one_letter_code
_entity_poly.pdbx_strand_id
1 'polypeptide(L)'
;MSKTVITPPGRWDLPSVKELWEAREVLISFGRRDVLLRYRQTVIGVAWVILQPLAAAGIFAIVFGQVADLPSNGVPYFIFAFAGQLAWNVFSGVASRSSSSLVANQSLVSKVFFPRMLVPLSTILAVLVDYAVAFGLFVILLFVYGINPGWPILLLPFWTLLAVLLGAAIGVASSAVMVKYRDVGYALPWVVQILMYATPVAYSLEAVPANLLWIFNINPLTWLLEGFRWSLLGQAAPEAWQVVALVVVSGLAFTGGALIFQKLERGFADVI
;
A
#
# COMPACT_ATOMS: atom_id res chain seq x y z
N MET A 1 -15.11 -22.63 -35.99
CA MET A 1 -15.49 -21.23 -35.72
C MET A 1 -15.90 -21.11 -34.26
N SER A 2 -15.06 -20.51 -33.40
CA SER A 2 -15.45 -20.25 -32.01
C SER A 2 -16.41 -19.07 -31.97
N LYS A 3 -17.65 -19.31 -31.53
CA LYS A 3 -18.63 -18.24 -31.30
C LYS A 3 -18.18 -17.41 -30.09
N THR A 4 -17.76 -16.18 -30.31
CA THR A 4 -17.56 -15.21 -29.21
C THR A 4 -18.93 -14.72 -28.78
N VAL A 5 -19.43 -15.22 -27.64
CA VAL A 5 -20.68 -14.75 -27.02
C VAL A 5 -20.32 -13.60 -26.10
N ILE A 6 -20.74 -12.38 -26.44
CA ILE A 6 -20.59 -11.20 -25.59
C ILE A 6 -21.82 -11.14 -24.69
N THR A 7 -21.70 -11.62 -23.46
CA THR A 7 -22.73 -11.50 -22.43
C THR A 7 -22.70 -10.09 -21.84
N PRO A 8 -23.85 -9.39 -21.71
CA PRO A 8 -23.87 -8.10 -21.04
C PRO A 8 -23.49 -8.28 -19.55
N PRO A 9 -22.59 -7.44 -19.00
CA PRO A 9 -22.11 -7.62 -17.64
C PRO A 9 -23.26 -7.46 -16.62
N GLY A 10 -23.46 -8.48 -15.79
CA GLY A 10 -24.42 -8.48 -14.69
C GLY A 10 -24.15 -7.35 -13.70
N ARG A 11 -25.15 -6.98 -12.87
CA ARG A 11 -25.09 -5.82 -11.94
C ARG A 11 -23.90 -5.84 -10.95
N TRP A 12 -23.27 -7.00 -10.76
CA TRP A 12 -22.12 -7.29 -9.88
C TRP A 12 -21.07 -8.20 -10.57
N ASP A 13 -20.92 -8.10 -11.88
CA ASP A 13 -19.95 -8.93 -12.62
C ASP A 13 -18.52 -8.45 -12.36
N LEU A 14 -17.85 -9.07 -11.37
CA LEU A 14 -16.41 -8.94 -11.25
C LEU A 14 -15.76 -9.56 -12.50
N PRO A 15 -14.74 -8.90 -13.11
CA PRO A 15 -14.02 -9.52 -14.21
C PRO A 15 -13.49 -10.86 -13.72
N SER A 16 -13.69 -11.89 -14.54
CA SER A 16 -13.34 -13.24 -14.12
C SER A 16 -11.82 -13.30 -13.86
N VAL A 17 -11.41 -14.09 -12.87
CA VAL A 17 -9.97 -14.29 -12.59
C VAL A 17 -9.22 -14.74 -13.85
N LYS A 18 -9.90 -15.48 -14.72
CA LYS A 18 -9.39 -15.92 -16.02
C LYS A 18 -9.14 -14.74 -16.98
N GLU A 19 -10.09 -13.81 -17.13
CA GLU A 19 -9.91 -12.61 -17.98
C GLU A 19 -8.78 -11.72 -17.47
N LEU A 20 -8.69 -11.52 -16.15
CA LEU A 20 -7.58 -10.77 -15.55
C LEU A 20 -6.23 -11.45 -15.81
N TRP A 21 -6.19 -12.78 -15.77
CA TRP A 21 -4.98 -13.57 -16.04
C TRP A 21 -4.59 -13.56 -17.52
N GLU A 22 -5.55 -13.64 -18.44
CA GLU A 22 -5.32 -13.52 -19.88
C GLU A 22 -4.75 -12.14 -20.22
N ALA A 23 -5.19 -11.09 -19.54
CA ALA A 23 -4.70 -9.72 -19.70
C ALA A 23 -3.51 -9.35 -18.80
N ARG A 24 -2.83 -10.32 -18.16
CA ARG A 24 -1.68 -10.06 -17.26
C ARG A 24 -0.52 -9.30 -17.93
N GLU A 25 -0.36 -9.45 -19.24
CA GLU A 25 0.66 -8.73 -20.01
C GLU A 25 0.42 -7.21 -19.99
N VAL A 26 -0.84 -6.78 -19.95
CA VAL A 26 -1.23 -5.39 -19.78
C VAL A 26 -0.78 -4.89 -18.42
N LEU A 27 -1.10 -5.64 -17.35
CA LEU A 27 -0.70 -5.32 -15.98
C LEU A 27 0.83 -5.16 -15.86
N ILE A 28 1.60 -6.12 -16.39
CA ILE A 28 3.05 -6.09 -16.37
C ILE A 28 3.58 -4.91 -17.20
N SER A 29 2.99 -4.63 -18.36
CA SER A 29 3.42 -3.53 -19.23
C SER A 29 3.21 -2.16 -18.58
N PHE A 30 2.04 -1.93 -17.99
CA PHE A 30 1.77 -0.69 -17.25
C PHE A 30 2.68 -0.55 -16.03
N GLY A 31 2.83 -1.60 -15.22
CA GLY A 31 3.70 -1.59 -14.05
C GLY A 31 5.17 -1.36 -14.41
N ARG A 32 5.68 -2.06 -15.43
CA ARG A 32 7.05 -1.86 -15.94
C ARG A 32 7.25 -0.45 -16.44
N ARG A 33 6.27 0.12 -17.15
CA ARG A 33 6.36 1.49 -17.64
C ARG A 33 6.37 2.49 -16.49
N ASP A 34 5.53 2.30 -15.48
CA ASP A 34 5.48 3.17 -14.30
C ASP A 34 6.82 3.20 -13.56
N VAL A 35 7.43 2.02 -13.38
CA VAL A 35 8.80 1.88 -12.87
C VAL A 35 9.78 2.62 -13.77
N LEU A 36 9.84 2.28 -15.07
CA LEU A 36 10.81 2.87 -15.99
C LEU A 36 10.71 4.40 -16.07
N LEU A 37 9.50 4.97 -16.09
CA LEU A 37 9.31 6.42 -16.16
C LEU A 37 9.87 7.14 -14.95
N ARG A 38 9.86 6.50 -13.78
CA ARG A 38 10.44 7.06 -12.55
C ARG A 38 11.96 7.03 -12.54
N TYR A 39 12.57 5.95 -13.03
CA TYR A 39 14.02 5.77 -13.04
C TYR A 39 14.70 6.40 -14.27
N ARG A 40 13.96 6.70 -15.33
CA ARG A 40 14.48 7.32 -16.55
C ARG A 40 14.53 8.85 -16.35
N GLN A 41 15.65 9.47 -16.76
CA GLN A 41 15.91 10.93 -16.78
C GLN A 41 16.36 11.61 -15.47
N THR A 42 16.89 10.88 -14.49
CA THR A 42 17.49 11.51 -13.29
C THR A 42 18.98 11.19 -13.16
N VAL A 43 19.84 12.22 -13.10
CA VAL A 43 21.30 12.08 -12.94
C VAL A 43 21.67 11.40 -11.60
N ILE A 44 20.79 11.54 -10.60
CA ILE A 44 20.95 11.03 -9.22
C ILE A 44 19.90 9.93 -8.91
N GLY A 45 19.17 9.43 -9.91
CA GLY A 45 17.92 8.67 -9.75
C GLY A 45 17.93 7.53 -8.74
N VAL A 46 18.94 6.66 -8.82
CA VAL A 46 19.08 5.51 -7.92
C VAL A 46 19.37 5.95 -6.48
N ALA A 47 20.16 7.01 -6.29
CA ALA A 47 20.51 7.50 -4.96
C ALA A 47 19.28 8.04 -4.23
N TRP A 48 18.30 8.63 -4.94
CA TRP A 48 17.06 9.11 -4.32
C TRP A 48 16.22 8.01 -3.68
N VAL A 49 16.18 6.82 -4.27
CA VAL A 49 15.41 5.69 -3.74
C VAL A 49 15.99 5.18 -2.42
N ILE A 50 17.28 5.38 -2.18
CA ILE A 50 17.95 5.04 -0.93
C ILE A 50 17.88 6.20 0.06
N LEU A 51 18.10 7.43 -0.42
CA LEU A 51 18.18 8.62 0.42
C LEU A 51 16.83 8.96 1.07
N GLN A 52 15.73 8.85 0.34
CA GLN A 52 14.39 9.18 0.86
C GLN A 52 14.00 8.36 2.10
N PRO A 53 14.04 7.01 2.09
CA PRO A 53 13.69 6.23 3.28
C PRO A 53 14.66 6.45 4.45
N LEU A 54 15.97 6.62 4.19
CA LEU A 54 16.93 6.93 5.26
C LEU A 54 16.68 8.29 5.89
N ALA A 55 16.41 9.31 5.07
CA ALA A 55 16.10 10.64 5.56
C ALA A 55 14.78 10.64 6.34
N ALA A 56 13.75 9.96 5.86
CA ALA A 56 12.47 9.84 6.55
C ALA A 56 12.64 9.14 7.92
N ALA A 57 13.37 8.02 7.99
CA ALA A 57 13.65 7.32 9.24
C ALA A 57 14.51 8.16 10.19
N GLY A 58 15.50 8.89 9.64
CA GLY A 58 16.36 9.81 10.38
C GLY A 58 15.59 10.96 11.01
N ILE A 59 14.68 11.58 10.26
CA ILE A 59 13.78 12.62 10.78
C ILE A 59 12.93 12.06 11.91
N PHE A 60 12.37 10.87 11.77
CA PHE A 60 11.58 10.25 12.83
C PHE A 60 12.42 9.92 14.07
N ALA A 61 13.66 9.45 13.88
CA ALA A 61 14.59 9.18 14.97
C ALA A 61 14.96 10.45 15.75
N ILE A 62 15.17 11.57 15.07
CA ILE A 62 15.47 12.84 15.72
C ILE A 62 14.23 13.38 16.43
N VAL A 63 13.12 13.54 15.71
CA VAL A 63 11.93 14.21 16.24
C VAL A 63 11.26 13.39 17.33
N PHE A 64 11.02 12.10 17.10
CA PHE A 64 10.28 11.28 18.03
C PHE A 64 11.16 10.49 18.99
N GLY A 65 12.37 10.12 18.57
CA GLY A 65 13.32 9.42 19.42
C GLY A 65 14.10 10.35 20.35
N GLN A 66 14.67 11.45 19.83
CA GLN A 66 15.51 12.35 20.64
C GLN A 66 14.74 13.53 21.24
N VAL A 67 13.89 14.20 20.46
CA VAL A 67 13.19 15.41 20.94
C VAL A 67 11.98 15.05 21.81
N ALA A 68 11.19 14.06 21.40
CA ALA A 68 9.99 13.64 22.15
C ALA A 68 10.24 12.48 23.14
N ASP A 69 11.45 11.91 23.15
CA ASP A 69 11.88 10.81 24.04
C ASP A 69 10.89 9.63 24.09
N LEU A 70 10.35 9.24 22.93
CA LEU A 70 9.36 8.17 22.86
C LEU A 70 10.03 6.79 22.94
N PRO A 71 9.40 5.83 23.64
CA PRO A 71 9.94 4.48 23.74
C PRO A 71 9.91 3.74 22.40
N SER A 72 10.96 2.97 22.15
CA SER A 72 11.14 2.09 20.98
C SER A 72 11.30 0.62 21.36
N ASN A 73 10.81 0.25 22.55
CA ASN A 73 10.76 -1.12 23.05
C ASN A 73 12.12 -1.85 22.95
N GLY A 74 13.19 -1.18 23.39
CA GLY A 74 14.55 -1.74 23.45
C GLY A 74 15.33 -1.78 22.13
N VAL A 75 14.77 -1.26 21.03
CA VAL A 75 15.42 -1.23 19.70
C VAL A 75 15.88 0.19 19.35
N PRO A 76 16.99 0.40 18.63
CA PRO A 76 17.37 1.73 18.14
C PRO A 76 16.22 2.40 17.37
N TYR A 77 15.88 3.63 17.76
CA TYR A 77 14.68 4.32 17.25
C TYR A 77 14.68 4.44 15.72
N PHE A 78 15.85 4.65 15.11
CA PHE A 78 16.00 4.71 13.66
C PHE A 78 15.45 3.45 12.97
N ILE A 79 15.83 2.27 13.47
CA ILE A 79 15.40 0.98 12.93
C ILE A 79 13.91 0.73 13.22
N PHE A 80 13.45 1.12 14.42
CA PHE A 80 12.05 1.06 14.80
C PHE A 80 11.15 1.89 13.87
N ALA A 81 11.54 3.15 13.61
CA ALA A 81 10.84 4.05 12.71
C ALA A 81 10.88 3.55 11.26
N PHE A 82 12.03 3.05 10.79
CA PHE A 82 12.16 2.50 9.45
C PHE A 82 11.23 1.29 9.25
N ALA A 83 11.15 0.37 10.21
CA ALA A 83 10.24 -0.78 10.15
C ALA A 83 8.77 -0.35 10.04
N GLY A 84 8.36 0.66 10.82
CA GLY A 84 7.02 1.23 10.71
C GLY A 84 6.76 1.90 9.35
N GLN A 85 7.75 2.63 8.84
CA GLN A 85 7.67 3.26 7.52
C GLN A 85 7.58 2.25 6.38
N LEU A 86 8.26 1.10 6.45
CA LEU A 86 8.13 0.03 5.46
C LEU A 86 6.69 -0.43 5.31
N ALA A 87 6.02 -0.72 6.42
CA ALA A 87 4.62 -1.15 6.43
C ALA A 87 3.70 -0.05 5.88
N TRP A 88 3.87 1.17 6.38
CA TRP A 88 3.07 2.33 5.99
C TRP A 88 3.22 2.69 4.50
N ASN A 89 4.43 2.62 3.97
CA ASN A 89 4.73 3.02 2.59
C ASN A 89 4.13 2.04 1.56
N VAL A 90 3.99 0.75 1.89
CA VAL A 90 3.26 -0.19 1.02
C VAL A 90 1.80 0.21 0.93
N PHE A 91 1.12 0.37 2.08
CA PHE A 91 -0.29 0.75 2.12
C PHE A 91 -0.57 2.09 1.42
N SER A 92 0.12 3.14 1.87
CA SER A 92 -0.08 4.51 1.35
C SER A 92 0.36 4.63 -0.10
N GLY A 93 1.45 3.96 -0.49
CA GLY A 93 1.93 3.91 -1.86
C GLY A 93 0.91 3.28 -2.81
N VAL A 94 0.34 2.13 -2.45
CA VAL A 94 -0.70 1.49 -3.27
C VAL A 94 -1.96 2.37 -3.34
N ALA A 95 -2.42 2.92 -2.20
CA ALA A 95 -3.62 3.74 -2.16
C ALA A 95 -3.51 4.99 -3.06
N SER A 96 -2.42 5.74 -2.93
CA SER A 96 -2.22 7.01 -3.67
C SER A 96 -1.87 6.81 -5.15
N ARG A 97 -1.12 5.76 -5.52
CA ARG A 97 -0.81 5.52 -6.94
C ARG A 97 -1.99 4.92 -7.69
N SER A 98 -2.68 3.97 -7.07
CA SER A 98 -3.88 3.38 -7.67
C SER A 98 -4.95 4.44 -7.92
N SER A 99 -5.17 5.38 -6.99
CA SER A 99 -6.22 6.40 -7.12
C SER A 99 -6.03 7.34 -8.31
N SER A 100 -4.80 7.74 -8.61
CA SER A 100 -4.49 8.67 -9.70
C SER A 100 -4.26 7.96 -11.04
N SER A 101 -4.16 6.63 -11.04
CA SER A 101 -3.75 5.82 -12.19
C SER A 101 -4.67 5.97 -13.41
N LEU A 102 -6.00 5.97 -13.24
CA LEU A 102 -6.93 6.07 -14.35
C LEU A 102 -6.86 7.43 -15.04
N VAL A 103 -6.80 8.51 -14.26
CA VAL A 103 -6.69 9.88 -14.79
C VAL A 103 -5.35 10.07 -15.50
N ALA A 104 -4.26 9.58 -14.90
CA ALA A 104 -2.92 9.63 -15.52
C ALA A 104 -2.85 8.84 -16.84
N ASN A 105 -3.70 7.82 -17.02
CA ASN A 105 -3.72 6.95 -18.18
C ASN A 105 -4.98 7.11 -19.06
N GLN A 106 -5.71 8.22 -18.91
CA GLN A 106 -6.99 8.45 -19.57
C GLN A 106 -6.91 8.26 -21.10
N SER A 107 -5.81 8.72 -21.72
CA SER A 107 -5.60 8.62 -23.18
C SER A 107 -5.47 7.18 -23.70
N LEU A 108 -5.01 6.24 -22.87
CA LEU A 108 -4.94 4.82 -23.22
C LEU A 108 -6.24 4.11 -22.90
N VAL A 109 -6.83 4.42 -21.74
CA VAL A 109 -8.11 3.86 -21.29
C VAL A 109 -9.25 4.20 -22.25
N SER A 110 -9.19 5.36 -22.92
CA SER A 110 -10.20 5.77 -23.91
C SER A 110 -10.01 5.16 -25.30
N LYS A 111 -8.80 4.69 -25.64
CA LYS A 111 -8.45 4.25 -27.00
C LYS A 111 -8.31 2.75 -27.17
N VAL A 112 -8.11 2.00 -26.09
CA VAL A 112 -7.84 0.56 -26.12
C VAL A 112 -8.82 -0.18 -25.23
N PHE A 113 -9.43 -1.25 -25.75
CA PHE A 113 -10.33 -2.10 -24.97
C PHE A 113 -9.55 -3.13 -24.15
N PHE A 114 -9.65 -3.04 -22.83
CA PHE A 114 -9.13 -4.02 -21.86
C PHE A 114 -9.87 -3.85 -20.51
N PRO A 115 -9.79 -4.82 -19.59
CA PRO A 115 -10.38 -4.68 -18.25
C PRO A 115 -9.75 -3.51 -17.49
N ARG A 116 -10.49 -2.41 -17.30
CA ARG A 116 -9.91 -1.14 -16.79
C ARG A 116 -9.39 -1.24 -15.36
N MET A 117 -9.90 -2.19 -14.57
CA MET A 117 -9.42 -2.50 -13.22
C MET A 117 -7.93 -2.89 -13.20
N LEU A 118 -7.36 -3.35 -14.31
CA LEU A 118 -5.93 -3.66 -14.40
C LEU A 118 -5.03 -2.43 -14.28
N VAL A 119 -5.53 -1.24 -14.63
CA VAL A 119 -4.74 0.00 -14.54
C VAL A 119 -4.39 0.34 -13.09
N PRO A 120 -5.35 0.50 -12.16
CA PRO A 120 -5.01 0.75 -10.75
C PRO A 120 -4.20 -0.42 -10.15
N LEU A 121 -4.56 -1.68 -10.44
CA LEU A 121 -3.82 -2.83 -9.93
C LEU A 121 -2.37 -2.91 -10.44
N SER A 122 -2.08 -2.42 -11.65
CA SER A 122 -0.71 -2.42 -12.20
C SER A 122 0.26 -1.55 -11.39
N THR A 123 -0.25 -0.54 -10.68
CA THR A 123 0.58 0.33 -9.84
C THR A 123 1.17 -0.40 -8.63
N ILE A 124 0.56 -1.51 -8.21
CA ILE A 124 1.05 -2.35 -7.12
C ILE A 124 2.48 -2.83 -7.42
N LEU A 125 2.78 -3.19 -8.67
CA LEU A 125 4.13 -3.63 -9.05
C LEU A 125 5.19 -2.56 -8.78
N ALA A 126 4.90 -1.30 -9.11
CA ALA A 126 5.82 -0.20 -8.87
C ALA A 126 6.04 0.03 -7.37
N VAL A 127 4.98 -0.09 -6.55
CA VAL A 127 5.09 0.02 -5.09
C VAL A 127 5.89 -1.13 -4.50
N LEU A 128 5.68 -2.36 -4.98
CA LEU A 128 6.43 -3.54 -4.53
C LEU A 128 7.91 -3.46 -4.89
N VAL A 129 8.26 -2.87 -6.04
CA VAL A 129 9.66 -2.61 -6.41
C VAL A 129 10.29 -1.64 -5.42
N ASP A 130 9.63 -0.51 -5.11
CA ASP A 130 10.16 0.46 -4.14
C ASP A 130 10.27 -0.15 -2.74
N TYR A 131 9.28 -0.94 -2.33
CA TYR A 131 9.31 -1.69 -1.08
C TYR A 131 10.49 -2.68 -1.05
N ALA A 132 10.74 -3.43 -2.13
CA ALA A 132 11.85 -4.37 -2.20
C ALA A 132 13.21 -3.67 -2.05
N VAL A 133 13.39 -2.50 -2.65
CA VAL A 133 14.62 -1.70 -2.50
C VAL A 133 14.77 -1.21 -1.06
N ALA A 134 13.70 -0.63 -0.48
CA ALA A 134 13.72 -0.16 0.91
C ALA A 134 13.92 -1.30 1.91
N PHE A 135 13.34 -2.46 1.66
CA PHE A 135 13.50 -3.67 2.47
C PHE A 135 14.93 -4.22 2.37
N GLY A 136 15.52 -4.26 1.18
CA GLY A 136 16.93 -4.64 1.01
C GLY A 136 17.87 -3.72 1.80
N LEU A 137 17.62 -2.41 1.78
CA LEU A 137 18.34 -1.45 2.61
C LEU A 137 18.12 -1.70 4.12
N PHE A 138 16.89 -1.99 4.52
CA PHE A 138 16.58 -2.32 5.91
C PHE A 138 17.30 -3.59 6.39
N VAL A 139 17.40 -4.62 5.55
CA VAL A 139 18.16 -5.84 5.86
C VAL A 139 19.63 -5.52 6.11
N ILE A 140 20.26 -4.66 5.29
CA ILE A 140 21.63 -4.19 5.53
C ILE A 140 21.74 -3.51 6.90
N LEU A 141 20.76 -2.68 7.26
CA LEU A 141 20.73 -2.03 8.55
C LEU A 141 20.58 -3.02 9.72
N LEU A 142 19.76 -4.07 9.59
CA LEU A 142 19.67 -5.11 10.62
C LEU A 142 21.03 -5.75 10.91
N PHE A 143 21.83 -6.03 9.87
CA PHE A 143 23.20 -6.54 10.04
C PHE A 143 24.12 -5.53 10.72
N VAL A 144 24.06 -4.25 10.34
CA VAL A 144 24.88 -3.18 10.94
C VAL A 144 24.56 -2.99 12.43
N TYR A 145 23.29 -3.07 12.80
CA TYR A 145 22.84 -2.93 14.18
C TYR A 145 22.87 -4.23 14.99
N GLY A 146 23.26 -5.35 14.37
CA GLY A 146 23.33 -6.66 15.04
C GLY A 146 21.96 -7.22 15.47
N ILE A 147 20.87 -6.83 14.79
CA ILE A 147 19.51 -7.26 15.13
C ILE A 147 19.16 -8.51 14.31
N ASN A 148 18.80 -9.60 15.00
CA ASN A 148 18.31 -10.82 14.34
C ASN A 148 16.78 -10.83 14.34
N PRO A 149 16.12 -10.75 13.16
CA PRO A 149 14.65 -10.76 13.05
C PRO A 149 14.02 -12.12 13.41
N GLY A 150 14.79 -13.20 13.45
CA GLY A 150 14.30 -14.55 13.72
C GLY A 150 13.45 -15.14 12.59
N TRP A 151 12.70 -16.21 12.90
CA TRP A 151 11.81 -16.90 11.95
C TRP A 151 10.58 -16.10 11.49
N PRO A 152 10.00 -15.15 12.27
CA PRO A 152 8.81 -14.41 11.86
C PRO A 152 8.99 -13.59 10.58
N ILE A 153 10.22 -13.30 10.16
CA ILE A 153 10.53 -12.65 8.88
C ILE A 153 9.88 -13.35 7.67
N LEU A 154 9.66 -14.67 7.76
CA LEU A 154 9.01 -15.45 6.71
C LEU A 154 7.53 -15.06 6.49
N LEU A 155 6.91 -14.38 7.45
CA LEU A 155 5.54 -13.87 7.36
C LEU A 155 5.47 -12.47 6.73
N LEU A 156 6.60 -11.82 6.42
CA LEU A 156 6.60 -10.52 5.75
C LEU A 156 5.82 -10.49 4.42
N PRO A 157 5.92 -11.49 3.52
CA PRO A 157 5.11 -11.50 2.31
C PRO A 157 3.61 -11.52 2.62
N PHE A 158 3.21 -12.19 3.69
CA PHE A 158 1.81 -12.23 4.15
C PHE A 158 1.34 -10.85 4.64
N TRP A 159 2.11 -10.17 5.50
CA TRP A 159 1.77 -8.81 5.94
C TRP A 159 1.76 -7.82 4.77
N THR A 160 2.72 -7.93 3.86
CA THR A 160 2.81 -7.09 2.66
C THR A 160 1.58 -7.28 1.77
N LEU A 161 1.09 -8.52 1.60
CA LEU A 161 -0.13 -8.78 0.85
C LEU A 161 -1.35 -8.10 1.49
N LEU A 162 -1.50 -8.16 2.80
CA LEU A 162 -2.61 -7.49 3.51
C LEU A 162 -2.52 -5.96 3.37
N ALA A 163 -1.31 -5.38 3.46
CA ALA A 163 -1.07 -3.97 3.20
C ALA A 163 -1.48 -3.57 1.77
N VAL A 164 -1.12 -4.40 0.79
CA VAL A 164 -1.50 -4.20 -0.62
C VAL A 164 -3.01 -4.27 -0.80
N LEU A 165 -3.70 -5.24 -0.17
CA LEU A 165 -5.16 -5.36 -0.28
C LEU A 165 -5.88 -4.15 0.32
N LEU A 166 -5.46 -3.69 1.51
CA LEU A 166 -6.02 -2.48 2.14
C LEU A 166 -5.74 -1.22 1.31
N GLY A 167 -4.52 -1.07 0.81
CA GLY A 167 -4.16 0.05 -0.05
C GLY A 167 -4.93 0.02 -1.37
N ALA A 168 -5.05 -1.16 -1.98
CA ALA A 168 -5.78 -1.35 -3.24
C ALA A 168 -7.28 -1.13 -3.05
N ALA A 169 -7.87 -1.51 -1.91
CA ALA A 169 -9.27 -1.23 -1.60
C ALA A 169 -9.60 0.27 -1.75
N ILE A 170 -8.82 1.12 -1.09
CA ILE A 170 -8.99 2.56 -1.13
C ILE A 170 -8.62 3.09 -2.52
N GLY A 171 -7.46 2.69 -3.02
CA GLY A 171 -6.91 3.21 -4.26
C GLY A 171 -7.75 2.88 -5.50
N VAL A 172 -8.24 1.64 -5.61
CA VAL A 172 -9.13 1.20 -6.70
C VAL A 172 -10.47 1.95 -6.60
N ALA A 173 -11.10 2.01 -5.42
CA ALA A 173 -12.35 2.75 -5.24
C ALA A 173 -12.18 4.23 -5.62
N SER A 174 -11.16 4.89 -5.06
CA SER A 174 -10.86 6.31 -5.32
C SER A 174 -10.52 6.57 -6.78
N SER A 175 -9.88 5.63 -7.48
CA SER A 175 -9.58 5.79 -8.91
C SER A 175 -10.84 5.95 -9.76
N ALA A 176 -11.88 5.18 -9.44
CA ALA A 176 -13.14 5.23 -10.16
C ALA A 176 -13.91 6.52 -9.85
N VAL A 177 -13.90 6.94 -8.58
CA VAL A 177 -14.52 8.21 -8.16
C VAL A 177 -13.78 9.40 -8.78
N MET A 178 -12.44 9.35 -8.87
CA MET A 178 -11.62 10.45 -9.36
C MET A 178 -11.83 10.74 -10.86
N VAL A 179 -12.18 9.73 -11.66
CA VAL A 179 -12.60 9.93 -13.07
C VAL A 179 -13.79 10.89 -13.16
N LYS A 180 -14.74 10.79 -12.22
CA LYS A 180 -15.93 11.66 -12.17
C LYS A 180 -15.70 12.95 -11.39
N TYR A 181 -14.95 12.87 -10.28
CA TYR A 181 -14.73 13.98 -9.35
C TYR A 181 -13.23 14.17 -9.10
N ARG A 182 -12.62 15.14 -9.79
CA ARG A 182 -11.17 15.39 -9.69
C ARG A 182 -10.71 15.82 -8.29
N ASP A 183 -11.62 16.32 -7.45
CA ASP A 183 -11.33 16.75 -6.08
C ASP A 183 -10.81 15.62 -5.18
N VAL A 184 -11.12 14.35 -5.52
CA VAL A 184 -10.55 13.18 -4.84
C VAL A 184 -9.01 13.21 -4.86
N GLY A 185 -8.40 13.78 -5.90
CA GLY A 185 -6.95 13.95 -5.99
C GLY A 185 -6.36 14.85 -4.90
N TYR A 186 -7.15 15.80 -4.37
CA TYR A 186 -6.74 16.67 -3.26
C TYR A 186 -7.13 16.09 -1.90
N ALA A 187 -8.32 15.47 -1.81
CA ALA A 187 -8.82 14.91 -0.57
C ALA A 187 -8.05 13.66 -0.11
N LEU A 188 -7.67 12.78 -1.05
CA LEU A 188 -7.05 11.50 -0.70
C LEU A 188 -5.68 11.64 -0.01
N PRO A 189 -4.73 12.47 -0.50
CA PRO A 189 -3.47 12.69 0.20
C PRO A 189 -3.68 13.15 1.65
N TRP A 190 -4.64 14.03 1.88
CA TRP A 190 -4.98 14.53 3.21
C TRP A 190 -5.54 13.43 4.12
N VAL A 191 -6.44 12.58 3.60
CA VAL A 191 -6.98 11.42 4.32
C VAL A 191 -5.88 10.42 4.67
N VAL A 192 -4.99 10.10 3.72
CA VAL A 192 -3.85 9.20 3.95
C VAL A 192 -2.92 9.79 5.01
N GLN A 193 -2.69 11.09 5.01
CA GLN A 193 -1.88 11.77 6.03
C GLN A 193 -2.52 11.68 7.43
N ILE A 194 -3.84 11.87 7.55
CA ILE A 194 -4.55 11.69 8.83
C ILE A 194 -4.41 10.24 9.33
N LEU A 195 -4.59 9.26 8.43
CA LEU A 195 -4.44 7.85 8.77
C LEU A 195 -3.02 7.51 9.25
N MET A 196 -1.99 8.20 8.73
CA MET A 196 -0.61 8.03 9.17
C MET A 196 -0.45 8.38 10.64
N TYR A 197 -1.09 9.46 11.11
CA TYR A 197 -1.02 9.89 12.51
C TYR A 197 -1.95 9.10 13.43
N ALA A 198 -3.08 8.61 12.90
CA ALA A 198 -4.00 7.72 13.60
C ALA A 198 -3.49 6.27 13.72
N THR A 199 -2.36 5.97 13.08
CA THR A 199 -1.65 4.69 13.15
C THR A 199 -0.33 4.94 13.87
N PRO A 200 0.18 4.02 14.73
CA PRO A 200 1.37 4.28 15.52
C PRO A 200 2.65 4.05 14.69
N VAL A 201 2.77 4.71 13.53
CA VAL A 201 3.88 4.51 12.58
C VAL A 201 5.20 4.97 13.19
N ALA A 202 5.21 6.16 13.78
CA ALA A 202 6.41 6.75 14.37
C ALA A 202 6.71 6.20 15.77
N TYR A 203 5.69 5.91 16.58
CA TYR A 203 5.81 5.59 18.01
C TYR A 203 5.31 4.18 18.35
N SER A 204 5.59 3.68 19.56
CA SER A 204 5.07 2.39 20.04
C SER A 204 3.62 2.52 20.55
N LEU A 205 2.87 1.42 20.50
CA LEU A 205 1.50 1.41 21.04
C LEU A 205 1.48 1.69 22.56
N GLU A 206 2.55 1.34 23.28
CA GLU A 206 2.73 1.61 24.71
C GLU A 206 2.82 3.10 25.04
N ALA A 207 3.25 3.94 24.09
CA ALA A 207 3.30 5.39 24.27
C ALA A 207 1.91 6.05 24.22
N VAL A 208 0.87 5.32 23.80
CA VAL A 208 -0.48 5.85 23.63
C VAL A 208 -1.22 5.88 24.97
N PRO A 209 -1.83 7.03 25.35
CA PRO A 209 -2.67 7.12 26.54
C PRO A 209 -3.82 6.11 26.56
N ALA A 210 -4.10 5.54 27.74
CA ALA A 210 -5.10 4.46 27.90
C ALA A 210 -6.51 4.80 27.38
N ASN A 211 -6.91 6.06 27.46
CA ASN A 211 -8.20 6.56 26.95
C ASN A 211 -8.30 6.59 25.42
N LEU A 212 -7.18 6.54 24.69
CA LEU A 212 -7.14 6.54 23.23
C LEU A 212 -6.83 5.16 22.64
N LEU A 213 -6.35 4.20 23.45
CA LEU A 213 -5.96 2.87 22.99
C LEU A 213 -7.04 2.14 22.19
N TRP A 214 -8.32 2.34 22.52
CA TRP A 214 -9.43 1.70 21.81
C TRP A 214 -9.49 2.10 20.32
N ILE A 215 -9.09 3.32 19.95
CA ILE A 215 -9.06 3.79 18.55
C ILE A 215 -8.00 3.00 17.78
N PHE A 216 -6.82 2.85 18.39
CA PHE A 216 -5.69 2.13 17.80
C PHE A 216 -5.97 0.63 17.70
N ASN A 217 -6.64 0.05 18.69
CA ASN A 217 -7.00 -1.36 18.74
C ASN A 217 -8.10 -1.76 17.74
N ILE A 218 -8.90 -0.81 17.23
CA ILE A 218 -9.90 -1.07 16.19
C ILE A 218 -9.32 -0.82 14.78
N ASN A 219 -8.24 -0.05 14.68
CA ASN A 219 -7.63 0.30 13.41
C ASN A 219 -6.84 -0.90 12.82
N PRO A 220 -7.23 -1.46 11.66
CA PRO A 220 -6.53 -2.58 11.06
C PRO A 220 -5.09 -2.25 10.63
N LEU A 221 -4.79 -0.97 10.38
CA LEU A 221 -3.43 -0.54 10.06
C LEU A 221 -2.49 -0.65 11.27
N THR A 222 -3.02 -0.56 12.49
CA THR A 222 -2.25 -0.83 13.71
C THR A 222 -1.84 -2.29 13.78
N TRP A 223 -2.79 -3.22 13.59
CA TRP A 223 -2.52 -4.66 13.60
C TRP A 223 -1.50 -5.06 12.53
N LEU A 224 -1.62 -4.45 11.35
CA LEU A 224 -0.66 -4.63 10.25
C LEU A 224 0.74 -4.17 10.66
N LEU A 225 0.86 -2.98 11.26
CA LEU A 225 2.13 -2.40 11.68
C LEU A 225 2.81 -3.25 12.76
N GLU A 226 2.05 -3.77 13.72
CA GLU A 226 2.55 -4.69 14.74
C GLU A 226 3.05 -6.00 14.12
N GLY A 227 2.35 -6.55 13.14
CA GLY A 227 2.81 -7.72 12.38
C GLY A 227 4.17 -7.49 11.68
N PHE A 228 4.38 -6.31 11.09
CA PHE A 228 5.67 -5.93 10.52
C PHE A 228 6.76 -5.79 11.59
N ARG A 229 6.48 -5.12 12.71
CA ARG A 229 7.44 -4.95 13.82
C ARG A 229 7.81 -6.27 14.48
N TRP A 230 6.85 -7.18 14.65
CA TRP A 230 7.12 -8.54 15.12
C TRP A 230 8.04 -9.27 14.15
N SER A 231 7.75 -9.20 12.85
CA SER A 231 8.51 -9.91 11.81
C SER A 231 9.93 -9.39 11.58
N LEU A 232 10.14 -8.08 11.78
CA LEU A 232 11.41 -7.41 11.50
C LEU A 232 12.29 -7.22 12.72
N LEU A 233 11.68 -7.00 13.89
CA LEU A 233 12.37 -6.55 15.10
C LEU A 233 12.18 -7.49 16.29
N GLY A 234 11.39 -8.56 16.15
CA GLY A 234 11.10 -9.49 17.25
C GLY A 234 10.29 -8.84 18.38
N GLN A 235 9.52 -7.79 18.07
CA GLN A 235 8.59 -7.16 19.02
C GLN A 235 7.43 -8.10 19.40
N ALA A 236 6.56 -7.68 20.31
CA ALA A 236 5.41 -8.50 20.71
C ALA A 236 4.58 -8.95 19.49
N ALA A 237 4.24 -10.24 19.44
CA ALA A 237 3.42 -10.78 18.35
C ALA A 237 2.00 -10.21 18.44
N PRO A 238 1.36 -9.86 17.30
CA PRO A 238 -0.03 -9.46 17.30
C PRO A 238 -0.92 -10.61 17.79
N GLU A 239 -2.02 -10.28 18.46
CA GLU A 239 -2.94 -11.28 18.98
C GLU A 239 -3.62 -12.04 17.83
N ALA A 240 -3.89 -13.34 18.02
CA ALA A 240 -4.41 -14.19 16.95
C ALA A 240 -5.73 -13.66 16.34
N TRP A 241 -6.60 -13.05 17.15
CA TRP A 241 -7.84 -12.45 16.67
C TRP A 241 -7.59 -11.21 15.80
N GLN A 242 -6.56 -10.40 16.10
CA GLN A 242 -6.19 -9.24 15.29
C GLN A 242 -5.73 -9.69 13.90
N VAL A 243 -4.97 -10.79 13.82
CA VAL A 243 -4.54 -11.36 12.54
C VAL A 243 -5.73 -11.85 11.71
N VAL A 244 -6.65 -12.60 12.33
CA VAL A 244 -7.86 -13.08 11.65
C VAL A 244 -8.74 -11.89 11.21
N ALA A 245 -8.96 -10.92 12.09
CA ALA A 245 -9.71 -9.72 11.78
C ALA A 245 -9.06 -8.93 10.63
N LEU A 246 -7.73 -8.80 10.62
CA LEU A 246 -6.99 -8.12 9.56
C LEU A 246 -7.20 -8.81 8.21
N VAL A 247 -7.13 -10.13 8.15
CA VAL A 247 -7.38 -10.91 6.92
C VAL A 247 -8.79 -10.67 6.41
N VAL A 248 -9.79 -10.78 7.29
CA VAL A 248 -11.21 -10.59 6.95
C VAL A 248 -11.46 -9.15 6.47
N VAL A 249 -11.00 -8.15 7.21
CA VAL A 249 -11.18 -6.73 6.87
C VAL A 249 -10.47 -6.39 5.57
N SER A 250 -9.25 -6.89 5.34
CA SER A 250 -8.52 -6.66 4.09
C SER A 250 -9.24 -7.24 2.88
N GLY A 251 -9.78 -8.46 3.00
CA GLY A 251 -10.58 -9.09 1.95
C GLY A 251 -11.89 -8.36 1.68
N LEU A 252 -12.63 -8.01 2.73
CA LEU A 252 -13.89 -7.25 2.62
C LEU A 252 -13.66 -5.84 2.05
N ALA A 253 -12.60 -5.15 2.47
CA ALA A 253 -12.25 -3.84 1.96
C ALA A 253 -11.90 -3.92 0.47
N PHE A 254 -11.06 -4.88 0.06
CA PHE A 254 -10.67 -5.04 -1.34
C PHE A 254 -11.87 -5.36 -2.23
N THR A 255 -12.71 -6.32 -1.81
CA THR A 255 -13.95 -6.64 -2.54
C THR A 255 -14.89 -5.44 -2.61
N GLY A 256 -15.09 -4.71 -1.51
CA GLY A 256 -15.88 -3.48 -1.50
C GLY A 256 -15.34 -2.41 -2.48
N GLY A 257 -14.02 -2.21 -2.50
CA GLY A 257 -13.37 -1.27 -3.43
C GLY A 257 -13.52 -1.69 -4.90
N ALA A 258 -13.37 -2.98 -5.20
CA ALA A 258 -13.57 -3.53 -6.53
C ALA A 258 -15.03 -3.40 -7.02
N LEU A 259 -16.00 -3.60 -6.12
CA LEU A 259 -17.43 -3.43 -6.42
C LEU A 259 -17.79 -1.97 -6.69
N ILE A 260 -17.24 -1.03 -5.90
CA ILE A 260 -17.40 0.42 -6.14
C ILE A 260 -16.85 0.79 -7.53
N PHE A 261 -15.68 0.26 -7.87
CA PHE A 261 -15.06 0.50 -9.18
C PHE A 261 -15.96 0.06 -10.33
N GLN A 262 -16.46 -1.17 -10.32
CA GLN A 262 -17.33 -1.68 -11.40
C GLN A 262 -18.64 -0.94 -11.52
N LYS A 263 -19.22 -0.54 -10.39
CA LYS A 263 -20.44 0.27 -10.41
C LYS A 263 -20.23 1.59 -11.13
N LEU A 264 -19.06 2.21 -10.95
CA LEU A 264 -18.71 3.50 -11.55
C LEU A 264 -18.15 3.38 -12.98
N GLU A 265 -17.49 2.26 -13.31
CA GLU A 265 -16.91 2.00 -14.62
C GLU A 265 -17.93 2.10 -15.76
N ARG A 266 -19.19 1.74 -15.50
CA ARG A 266 -20.28 1.81 -16.49
C ARG A 266 -20.51 3.21 -17.04
N GLY A 267 -20.27 4.23 -16.22
CA GLY A 267 -20.43 5.64 -16.60
C GLY A 267 -19.16 6.27 -17.20
N PHE A 268 -18.07 5.52 -17.35
CA PHE A 268 -16.81 6.07 -17.86
C PHE A 268 -16.92 6.53 -19.31
N ALA A 269 -17.74 5.85 -20.13
CA ALA A 269 -17.94 6.21 -21.53
C ALA A 269 -18.55 7.62 -21.73
N ASP A 270 -19.27 8.12 -20.73
CA ASP A 270 -19.92 9.43 -20.80
C ASP A 270 -19.02 10.57 -20.29
N VAL A 271 -17.89 10.25 -19.62
CA VAL A 271 -17.07 11.22 -18.88
C VAL A 271 -15.63 11.29 -19.39
N ILE A 272 -15.13 10.24 -20.04
CA ILE A 272 -13.75 10.13 -20.57
C ILE A 272 -13.67 10.57 -22.01
#